data_AF-R9LLD5-F1
#
_entry.id   AF-R9LLD5-F1
#
_cell.length_a   1.000
_cell.length_b   1.000
_cell.length_c   1.000
_cell.angle_alpha   90.00
_cell.angle_beta   90.00
_cell.angle_gamma   90.00
#
_symmetry.space_group_name_H-M   'P 1'
#
loop_
_entity.id
_entity.type
_entity.pdbx_description
1 polymer ?
#
loop_
_entity_poly.entity_id
_entity_poly.type
_entity_poly.pdbx_seq_one_letter_code
_entity_poly.pdbx_strand_id
1 'polypeptide(L)'
;MANRRRPIILRCPVTAEERTLIEQKMAQLQTKRIGSYLRKMAIDGYIIYVDTRDIKEMNKLLSAIGRNINQIAKRVNARGSTYQADMEEIRERLDQIWQLQRRILLSQR
;
A
#
# COMPACT_ATOMS: atom_id res chain seq x y z
N MET A 1 -37.87 -19.81 -23.64
CA MET A 1 -36.64 -19.70 -22.81
C MET A 1 -37.04 -19.86 -21.35
N ALA A 2 -36.61 -20.94 -20.70
CA ALA A 2 -37.08 -21.31 -19.36
C ALA A 2 -36.80 -20.22 -18.31
N ASN A 3 -37.77 -19.97 -17.43
CA ASN A 3 -37.70 -19.01 -16.32
C ASN A 3 -36.46 -19.25 -15.46
N ARG A 4 -35.40 -18.49 -15.70
CA ARG A 4 -34.19 -18.55 -14.88
C ARG A 4 -34.47 -17.89 -13.54
N ARG A 5 -34.15 -18.56 -12.43
CA ARG A 5 -34.19 -17.98 -11.08
C ARG A 5 -33.34 -16.70 -10.92
N ARG A 6 -32.38 -16.45 -11.82
CA ARG A 6 -31.46 -15.30 -11.80
C ARG A 6 -31.34 -14.72 -13.21
N PRO A 7 -32.12 -13.69 -13.56
CA PRO A 7 -32.14 -13.13 -14.91
C PRO A 7 -30.99 -12.14 -15.18
N ILE A 8 -30.42 -11.51 -14.15
CA ILE A 8 -29.38 -10.48 -14.27
C ILE A 8 -27.99 -11.13 -14.37
N ILE A 9 -27.19 -10.69 -15.35
CA ILE A 9 -25.82 -11.14 -15.57
C ILE A 9 -24.86 -9.98 -15.24
N LEU A 10 -23.96 -10.20 -14.29
CA LEU A 10 -22.84 -9.30 -14.03
C LEU A 10 -21.62 -9.79 -14.83
N ARG A 11 -21.04 -8.92 -15.66
CA ARG A 11 -19.80 -9.21 -16.40
C ARG A 11 -18.61 -8.62 -15.66
N CYS A 12 -17.58 -9.43 -15.44
CA CYS A 12 -16.32 -9.01 -14.84
C CYS A 12 -15.18 -9.44 -15.78
N PRO A 13 -14.77 -8.56 -16.71
CA PRO A 13 -13.60 -8.81 -17.56
C PRO A 13 -12.35 -8.85 -16.67
N VAL A 14 -11.52 -9.88 -16.86
CA VAL A 14 -10.29 -10.09 -16.09
C VAL A 14 -9.18 -10.57 -17.03
N THR A 15 -7.94 -10.25 -16.68
CA THR A 15 -6.73 -10.79 -17.30
C THR A 15 -6.53 -12.26 -16.90
N ALA A 16 -5.61 -12.96 -17.60
CA ALA A 16 -5.28 -14.35 -17.27
C ALA A 16 -4.67 -14.50 -15.86
N GLU A 17 -3.87 -13.53 -15.43
CA GLU A 17 -3.25 -13.49 -14.12
C GLU A 17 -4.30 -13.31 -13.01
N GLU A 18 -5.19 -12.34 -13.18
CA GLU A 18 -6.30 -12.09 -12.25
C GLU A 18 -7.23 -13.29 -12.13
N ARG A 19 -7.52 -13.97 -13.25
CA ARG A 19 -8.31 -15.20 -13.25
C ARG A 19 -7.63 -16.30 -12.42
N THR A 20 -6.33 -16.47 -12.56
CA THR A 20 -5.57 -17.49 -11.82
C THR A 20 -5.62 -17.22 -10.31
N LEU A 21 -5.46 -15.94 -9.92
CA LEU A 21 -5.57 -15.53 -8.51
C LEU A 21 -6.99 -15.78 -7.95
N ILE A 22 -8.02 -15.50 -8.75
CA ILE A 22 -9.41 -15.77 -8.37
C ILE A 22 -9.64 -17.28 -8.15
N GLU A 23 -9.12 -18.13 -9.02
CA GLU A 23 -9.24 -19.59 -8.92
C GLU A 23 -8.49 -20.14 -7.69
N GLN A 24 -7.31 -19.61 -7.38
CA GLN A 24 -6.56 -19.96 -6.16
C GLN A 24 -7.34 -19.60 -4.88
N LYS A 25 -7.91 -18.39 -4.81
CA LYS A 25 -8.76 -17.99 -3.68
C LYS A 25 -10.05 -18.81 -3.60
N MET A 26 -10.62 -19.16 -4.75
CA MET A 26 -11.80 -20.02 -4.83
C MET A 26 -11.53 -21.42 -4.25
N ALA A 27 -10.34 -21.97 -4.48
CA ALA A 27 -9.93 -23.27 -3.95
C ALA A 27 -9.95 -23.33 -2.41
N GLN A 28 -9.70 -22.20 -1.73
CA GLN A 28 -9.73 -22.10 -0.27
C GLN A 28 -11.15 -22.33 0.31
N LEU A 29 -12.20 -22.02 -0.46
CA LEU A 29 -13.61 -22.21 -0.07
C LEU A 29 -14.21 -23.53 -0.58
N GLN A 30 -13.37 -24.43 -1.12
CA GLN A 30 -13.76 -25.75 -1.66
C GLN A 30 -14.93 -25.70 -2.66
N THR A 31 -15.11 -24.60 -3.40
CA THR A 31 -16.18 -24.48 -4.39
C THR A 31 -15.66 -24.69 -5.80
N LYS A 32 -16.44 -25.39 -6.63
CA LYS A 32 -16.06 -25.73 -8.02
C LYS A 32 -16.64 -24.75 -9.05
N ARG A 33 -17.47 -23.79 -8.63
CA ARG A 33 -18.22 -22.89 -9.51
C ARG A 33 -17.85 -21.43 -9.24
N ILE A 34 -17.14 -20.81 -10.18
CA ILE A 34 -16.70 -19.41 -10.09
C ILE A 34 -17.87 -18.44 -9.87
N GLY A 35 -19.02 -18.66 -10.52
CA GLY A 35 -20.21 -17.81 -10.32
C GLY A 35 -20.86 -17.93 -8.93
N SER A 36 -20.67 -19.07 -8.24
CA SER A 36 -21.09 -19.21 -6.84
C SER A 36 -20.10 -18.52 -5.91
N TYR A 37 -18.79 -18.67 -6.17
CA TYR A 37 -17.74 -17.99 -5.42
C TYR A 37 -17.87 -16.46 -5.50
N LEU A 38 -17.95 -15.91 -6.71
CA LEU A 38 -18.06 -14.45 -6.91
C LEU A 38 -19.31 -13.88 -6.25
N ARG A 39 -20.44 -14.59 -6.34
CA ARG A 39 -21.67 -14.15 -5.67
C ARG A 39 -21.54 -14.20 -4.15
N LYS A 40 -20.96 -15.27 -3.61
CA LYS A 40 -20.74 -15.41 -2.17
C LYS A 40 -19.81 -14.31 -1.66
N MET A 41 -18.72 -14.02 -2.37
CA MET A 41 -17.81 -12.94 -2.01
C MET A 41 -18.43 -11.56 -2.14
N ALA A 42 -19.29 -11.33 -3.14
CA ALA A 42 -19.96 -10.05 -3.34
C ALA A 42 -21.10 -9.77 -2.33
N ILE A 43 -21.68 -10.81 -1.72
CA ILE A 43 -22.78 -10.70 -0.76
C ILE A 43 -22.28 -10.84 0.69
N ASP A 44 -21.50 -11.89 0.97
CA ASP A 44 -21.08 -12.27 2.32
C ASP A 44 -19.63 -11.83 2.64
N GLY A 45 -18.91 -11.26 1.66
CA GLY A 45 -17.52 -10.84 1.86
C GLY A 45 -17.42 -9.67 2.83
N TYR A 46 -16.52 -9.78 3.80
CA TYR A 46 -16.16 -8.64 4.65
C TYR A 46 -15.26 -7.67 3.88
N ILE A 47 -15.69 -6.42 3.78
CA ILE A 47 -14.84 -5.34 3.27
C ILE A 47 -14.00 -4.84 4.45
N ILE A 48 -12.74 -5.24 4.50
CA ILE A 48 -11.78 -4.66 5.45
C ILE A 48 -11.24 -3.37 4.82
N TYR A 49 -11.82 -2.25 5.24
CA TYR A 49 -11.26 -0.94 4.92
C TYR A 49 -10.16 -0.62 5.93
N VAL A 50 -8.91 -0.75 5.50
CA VAL A 50 -7.78 -0.26 6.29
C VAL A 50 -7.61 1.21 5.96
N ASP A 51 -8.04 2.08 6.89
CA ASP A 51 -7.80 3.51 6.77
C ASP A 51 -6.30 3.78 6.93
N THR A 52 -5.66 4.19 5.83
CA THR A 52 -4.21 4.49 5.79
C THR A 52 -3.96 5.99 5.59
N ARG A 53 -4.97 6.84 5.81
CA ARG A 53 -4.84 8.30 5.65
C ARG A 53 -3.75 8.87 6.55
N ASP A 54 -3.69 8.46 7.80
CA ASP A 54 -2.68 8.92 8.77
C ASP A 54 -1.27 8.51 8.36
N ILE A 55 -1.12 7.30 7.81
CA ILE A 55 0.15 6.81 7.27
C ILE A 55 0.60 7.66 6.08
N LYS A 56 -0.34 8.06 5.22
CA LYS A 56 -0.07 8.90 4.05
C LYS A 56 0.31 10.33 4.44
N GLU A 57 -0.40 10.91 5.42
CA GLU A 57 -0.08 12.21 6.02
C GLU A 57 1.31 12.22 6.66
N MET A 58 1.62 11.21 7.48
CA MET A 58 2.92 11.06 8.12
C MET A 58 4.07 10.97 7.11
N ASN A 59 3.92 10.19 6.04
CA ASN A 59 4.92 10.09 4.96
C ASN A 59 5.15 11.44 4.26
N LYS A 60 4.10 12.24 4.09
CA LYS A 60 4.18 13.58 3.48
C LYS A 60 4.98 14.54 4.36
N LEU A 61 4.72 14.53 5.67
CA LEU A 61 5.46 15.36 6.65
C LEU A 61 6.94 14.96 6.71
N LEU A 62 7.24 13.67 6.77
CA LEU A 62 8.62 13.16 6.76
C LEU A 62 9.37 13.55 5.48
N SER A 63 8.72 13.42 4.32
CA SER A 63 9.32 13.86 3.04
C SER A 63 9.62 15.36 3.03
N ALA A 64 8.77 16.18 3.68
CA ALA A 64 9.00 17.61 3.80
C ALA A 64 10.21 17.91 4.71
N ILE A 65 10.34 17.20 5.83
CA ILE A 65 11.49 17.31 6.74
C ILE A 65 12.80 16.95 6.01
N GLY A 66 12.84 15.83 5.28
CA GLY A 66 14.02 15.43 4.51
C GLY A 66 14.43 16.46 3.44
N ARG A 67 13.45 17.06 2.75
CA ARG A 67 13.71 18.15 1.79
C ARG A 67 14.28 19.40 2.48
N ASN A 68 13.72 19.80 3.62
CA ASN A 68 14.20 20.97 4.37
C ASN A 68 15.64 20.76 4.85
N ILE A 69 15.97 19.58 5.34
CA ILE A 69 17.33 19.25 5.79
C ILE A 69 18.31 19.25 4.61
N ASN A 70 17.92 18.71 3.45
CA ASN A 70 18.77 18.78 2.26
C ASN A 70 19.02 20.23 1.80
N GLN A 71 18.04 21.12 1.94
CA GLN A 71 18.22 22.54 1.66
C GLN A 71 19.20 23.20 2.65
N ILE A 72 19.12 22.85 3.94
CA ILE A 72 20.06 23.32 4.96
C ILE A 72 21.47 22.83 4.63
N ALA A 73 21.64 21.54 4.30
CA ALA A 73 22.93 20.97 3.90
C ALA A 73 23.56 21.72 2.73
N LYS A 74 22.79 21.98 1.67
CA LYS A 74 23.25 22.76 0.52
C LYS A 74 23.67 24.19 0.90
N ARG A 75 22.92 24.87 1.78
CA ARG A 75 23.25 26.22 2.26
C ARG A 75 24.52 26.24 3.13
N VAL A 76 24.71 25.23 3.97
CA VAL A 76 25.90 25.10 4.83
C VAL A 76 27.14 24.82 3.98
N ASN A 77 27.05 23.88 3.04
CA ASN A 77 28.15 23.57 2.11
C ASN A 77 28.54 24.78 1.23
N ALA A 78 27.58 25.63 0.86
CA ALA A 78 27.85 26.84 0.09
C ALA A 78 28.47 27.99 0.91
N ARG A 79 28.34 27.99 2.24
CA ARG A 79 28.82 29.07 3.13
C ARG A 79 30.11 28.73 3.89
N GLY A 80 30.74 27.58 3.61
CA GLY A 80 32.08 27.24 4.10
C GLY A 80 32.21 27.15 5.62
N SER A 81 31.34 26.40 6.28
CA SER A 81 31.23 26.40 7.74
C SER A 81 31.41 25.00 8.38
N THR A 82 32.01 25.01 9.57
CA THR A 82 32.40 23.94 10.51
C THR A 82 31.32 22.92 10.94
N TYR A 83 30.07 23.04 10.47
CA TYR A 83 28.93 22.21 10.90
C TYR A 83 28.66 20.99 10.00
N GLN A 84 29.64 20.59 9.19
CA GLN A 84 29.48 19.50 8.22
C GLN A 84 29.19 18.17 8.91
N ALA A 85 29.85 17.89 10.03
CA ALA A 85 29.64 16.70 10.85
C ALA A 85 28.22 16.63 11.46
N ASP A 86 27.71 17.75 12.00
CA ASP A 86 26.36 17.82 12.56
C ASP A 86 25.28 17.61 11.48
N MET A 87 25.52 18.11 10.27
CA MET A 87 24.64 17.89 9.13
C MET A 87 24.66 16.43 8.64
N GLU A 88 25.82 15.78 8.70
CA GLU A 88 25.97 14.34 8.39
C GLU A 88 25.20 13.49 9.40
N GLU A 89 25.30 13.79 10.69
CA GLU A 89 24.60 13.10 11.78
C GLU A 89 23.08 13.25 11.66
N ILE A 90 22.58 14.45 11.35
CA ILE A 90 21.15 14.68 11.12
C ILE A 90 20.65 13.87 9.92
N ARG A 91 21.45 13.77 8.85
CA ARG A 91 21.10 13.00 7.66
C ARG A 91 21.05 11.50 7.97
N GLU A 92 22.01 11.00 8.73
CA GLU A 92 22.07 9.59 9.13
C GLU A 92 20.91 9.20 10.05
N ARG A 93 20.59 10.04 11.06
CA ARG A 93 19.43 9.83 11.94
C ARG A 93 18.10 9.83 11.16
N LEU A 94 17.99 10.67 10.13
CA LEU A 94 16.83 10.67 9.23
C LEU A 94 16.71 9.39 8.42
N ASP A 95 17.80 8.91 7.84
CA ASP A 95 17.80 7.65 7.08
C ASP A 95 17.45 6.46 7.99
N GLN A 96 17.92 6.47 9.24
CA GLN A 96 17.52 5.48 10.23
C GLN A 96 16.00 5.53 10.53
N ILE A 97 15.43 6.72 10.74
CA ILE A 97 13.98 6.90 10.92
C ILE A 97 13.22 6.39 9.70
N TRP A 98 13.71 6.64 8.48
CA TRP A 98 13.10 6.17 7.24
C TRP A 98 13.10 4.65 7.12
N GLN A 99 14.22 3.99 7.44
CA GLN A 99 14.30 2.52 7.42
C GLN A 99 13.39 1.89 8.47
N LEU A 100 13.32 2.51 9.66
CA LEU A 100 12.49 2.02 10.77
C LEU A 100 10.99 2.13 10.43
N GLN A 101 10.58 3.26 9.84
CA GLN A 101 9.24 3.44 9.27
C GLN A 101 8.92 2.40 8.20
N ARG A 102 9.82 2.21 7.23
CA ARG A 102 9.62 1.25 6.15
C ARG A 102 9.43 -0.17 6.70
N ARG A 103 10.20 -0.54 7.73
CA ARG A 103 10.07 -1.84 8.40
C ARG A 103 8.72 -2.00 9.12
N ILE A 104 8.26 -0.97 9.84
CA ILE A 104 6.96 -0.99 10.51
C ILE A 104 5.83 -1.18 9.49
N LEU A 105 5.86 -0.42 8.39
CA LEU A 105 4.87 -0.53 7.32
C LEU A 105 4.87 -1.90 6.63
N LEU A 106 6.03 -2.53 6.47
CA LEU A 106 6.14 -3.88 5.92
C LEU A 106 5.67 -4.96 6.91
N SER A 107 5.80 -4.72 8.22
CA SER A 107 5.37 -5.67 9.26
C SER A 107 3.87 -5.65 9.56
N GLN A 108 3.16 -4.60 9.14
CA GLN A 108 1.70 -4.49 9.29
C GLN A 108 0.90 -5.01 8.09
N ARG A 109 1.56 -5.65 7.13
CA ARG A 109 0.96 -6.27 5.96
C ARG A 109 0.90 -7.79 6.11
#